data_AF-N6VTN0-F1
#
_entry.id   AF-N6VTN0-F1
#
_cell.length_a   1.000
_cell.length_b   1.000
_cell.length_c   1.000
_cell.angle_alpha   90.00
_cell.angle_beta   90.00
_cell.angle_gamma   90.00
#
_symmetry.space_group_name_H-M   'P 1'
#
loop_
_entity.id
_entity.type
_entity.pdbx_description
1 polymer ?
#
loop_
_entity_poly.entity_id
_entity_poly.type
_entity_poly.pdbx_seq_one_letter_code
_entity_poly.pdbx_strand_id
1 'polypeptide(L)'
;MITTVVGSYPVVFKENEDFFDKIKKIFGIYDPYKYAIEVAVKDQINAGIDIISDGQVRGDMVEIFTSKLFGFEDRRVVNRVEFVEPITLKDILYAKKIAKKLNSNVEVKGIITGPNTIAYSVKDEYYSNKEELIFDIAKALRNEVLAIKNHVSYIQIDEPILSVGIADFEVAKRAIDIIVRGINKSFGMHVCGKVYNIIDELNEFNVSILDHEFASNRKNLEILDRIKKKVGFGCVNTKVNKVESVEEIKGLIKEGLEIIKNNNFISEKIY
;
A
#
# COMPACT_ATOMS: atom_id res chain seq x y z
N MET A 1 -13.94 -5.56 13.39
CA MET A 1 -12.68 -5.95 12.72
C MET A 1 -12.96 -6.45 11.29
N ILE A 2 -12.31 -5.82 10.32
CA ILE A 2 -12.31 -6.16 8.89
C ILE A 2 -10.90 -6.66 8.56
N THR A 3 -10.76 -7.74 7.79
CA THR A 3 -9.45 -8.29 7.41
C THR A 3 -8.95 -7.70 6.09
N THR A 4 -7.64 -7.43 6.03
CA THR A 4 -6.97 -7.00 4.80
C THR A 4 -5.51 -7.44 4.84
N VAL A 5 -4.84 -7.38 3.69
CA VAL A 5 -3.39 -7.58 3.55
C VAL A 5 -2.69 -6.24 3.46
N VAL A 6 -1.36 -6.16 3.59
CA VAL A 6 -0.62 -4.91 3.30
C VAL A 6 -0.66 -4.59 1.81
N GLY A 7 -0.36 -5.56 0.93
CA GLY A 7 -0.42 -5.29 -0.51
C GLY A 7 0.16 -6.39 -1.38
N SER A 8 1.49 -6.45 -1.43
CA SER A 8 2.23 -7.37 -2.30
C SER A 8 1.90 -8.84 -2.07
N TYR A 9 1.91 -9.64 -3.14
CA TYR A 9 1.76 -11.08 -3.10
C TYR A 9 2.90 -11.76 -3.88
N PRO A 10 3.35 -12.97 -3.51
CA PRO A 10 4.34 -13.71 -4.28
C PRO A 10 3.94 -13.85 -5.75
N VAL A 11 4.87 -13.52 -6.65
CA VAL A 11 4.60 -13.56 -8.10
C VAL A 11 4.69 -15.01 -8.59
N VAL A 12 3.58 -15.53 -9.10
CA VAL A 12 3.49 -16.86 -9.70
C VAL A 12 3.21 -16.71 -11.19
N PHE A 13 4.14 -17.18 -12.03
CA PHE A 13 3.96 -17.22 -13.48
C PHE A 13 3.33 -18.54 -13.91
N LYS A 14 2.56 -18.49 -15.01
CA LYS A 14 1.95 -19.68 -15.59
C LYS A 14 3.03 -20.55 -16.24
N GLU A 15 3.19 -21.80 -15.78
CA GLU A 15 4.24 -22.70 -16.26
C GLU A 15 4.11 -23.05 -17.74
N ASN A 16 2.88 -23.17 -18.26
CA ASN A 16 2.60 -23.54 -19.65
C ASN A 16 1.59 -22.59 -20.29
N GLU A 17 1.93 -22.09 -21.48
CA GLU A 17 1.06 -21.24 -22.28
C GLU A 17 0.00 -22.06 -23.01
N ASP A 18 -1.26 -21.69 -22.82
CA ASP A 18 -2.35 -22.33 -23.57
C ASP A 18 -2.53 -21.72 -24.96
N PHE A 19 -3.43 -22.31 -25.75
CA PHE A 19 -3.75 -21.85 -27.09
C PHE A 19 -4.21 -20.37 -27.13
N PHE A 20 -4.96 -19.93 -26.12
CA PHE A 20 -5.44 -18.54 -26.03
C PHE A 20 -4.30 -17.57 -25.71
N ASP A 21 -3.32 -17.97 -24.90
CA ASP A 21 -2.15 -17.16 -24.60
C ASP A 21 -1.28 -16.94 -25.83
N LYS A 22 -1.07 -17.98 -26.64
CA LYS A 22 -0.38 -17.87 -27.94
C LYS A 22 -1.10 -16.93 -28.90
N ILE A 23 -2.43 -17.03 -28.99
CA ILE A 23 -3.25 -16.09 -29.77
C ILE A 23 -3.08 -14.66 -29.27
N LYS A 24 -3.19 -14.42 -27.96
CA LYS A 24 -3.03 -13.08 -27.37
C LYS A 24 -1.65 -12.49 -27.68
N LYS A 25 -0.59 -13.30 -27.72
CA LYS A 25 0.75 -12.86 -28.11
C LYS A 25 0.81 -12.42 -29.56
N ILE A 26 0.21 -13.19 -30.48
CA ILE A 26 0.13 -12.83 -31.91
C ILE A 26 -0.57 -11.47 -32.07
N PHE A 27 -1.62 -11.23 -31.29
CA PHE A 27 -2.36 -9.96 -31.30
C PHE A 27 -1.76 -8.87 -30.39
N GLY A 28 -0.60 -9.11 -29.75
CA GLY A 28 0.06 -8.13 -28.89
C GLY A 28 -0.68 -7.77 -27.59
N ILE A 29 -1.69 -8.54 -27.18
CA ILE A 29 -2.54 -8.29 -26.00
C ILE A 29 -2.24 -9.25 -24.83
N TYR A 30 -1.18 -10.03 -24.92
CA TYR A 30 -0.74 -10.92 -23.85
C TYR A 30 -0.18 -10.11 -22.68
N ASP A 31 -0.58 -10.48 -21.46
CA ASP A 31 -0.14 -9.83 -20.23
C ASP A 31 0.28 -10.93 -19.23
N PRO A 32 1.59 -11.16 -19.03
CA PRO A 32 2.09 -12.30 -18.26
C PRO A 32 1.71 -12.23 -16.77
N TYR A 33 1.36 -11.03 -16.28
CA TYR A 33 1.02 -10.80 -14.88
C TYR A 33 -0.44 -11.10 -14.55
N LYS A 34 -1.32 -11.25 -15.55
CA LYS A 34 -2.74 -11.56 -15.29
C LYS A 34 -2.93 -12.85 -14.51
N TYR A 35 -2.11 -13.86 -14.77
CA TYR A 35 -2.18 -15.11 -14.02
C TYR A 35 -1.78 -14.90 -12.55
N ALA A 36 -0.69 -14.17 -12.29
CA ALA A 36 -0.25 -13.85 -10.94
C ALA A 36 -1.30 -13.04 -10.15
N ILE A 37 -1.95 -12.05 -10.77
CA ILE A 37 -3.06 -11.30 -10.14
C ILE A 37 -4.23 -12.26 -9.82
N GLU A 38 -4.56 -13.17 -10.73
CA GLU A 38 -5.65 -14.13 -10.51
C GLU A 38 -5.36 -15.09 -9.36
N VAL A 39 -4.12 -15.57 -9.23
CA VAL A 39 -3.67 -16.38 -8.09
C VAL A 39 -3.79 -15.57 -6.79
N ALA A 40 -3.21 -14.36 -6.76
CA ALA A 40 -3.24 -13.49 -5.58
C ALA A 40 -4.67 -13.21 -5.10
N VAL A 41 -5.60 -12.91 -6.03
CA VAL A 41 -7.00 -12.64 -5.69
C VAL A 41 -7.71 -13.88 -5.18
N LYS A 42 -7.52 -15.04 -5.83
CA LYS A 42 -8.14 -16.30 -5.39
C LYS A 42 -7.67 -16.70 -4.01
N ASP A 43 -6.38 -16.62 -3.76
CA ASP A 43 -5.79 -17.04 -2.49
C ASP A 43 -6.26 -16.14 -1.34
N GLN A 44 -6.29 -14.81 -1.55
CA GLN A 44 -6.82 -13.88 -0.55
C GLN A 44 -8.31 -14.12 -0.26
N ILE A 45 -9.13 -14.39 -1.28
CA ILE A 45 -10.56 -14.70 -1.09
C ILE A 45 -10.74 -16.03 -0.33
N ASN A 46 -9.97 -17.06 -0.70
CA ASN A 46 -10.00 -18.36 -0.04
C ASN A 46 -9.52 -18.29 1.42
N ALA A 47 -8.61 -17.37 1.73
CA ALA A 47 -8.15 -17.07 3.09
C ALA A 47 -9.17 -16.26 3.93
N GLY A 48 -10.29 -15.83 3.33
CA GLY A 48 -11.33 -15.06 4.02
C GLY A 48 -10.96 -13.58 4.24
N ILE A 49 -10.17 -13.00 3.33
CA ILE A 49 -9.81 -11.57 3.38
C ILE A 49 -10.97 -10.71 2.85
N ASP A 50 -11.44 -9.77 3.67
CA ASP A 50 -12.58 -8.90 3.35
C ASP A 50 -12.22 -7.81 2.30
N ILE A 51 -11.04 -7.20 2.45
CA ILE A 51 -10.51 -6.20 1.52
C ILE A 51 -9.18 -6.68 0.96
N ILE A 52 -9.18 -7.05 -0.32
CA ILE A 52 -8.01 -7.62 -1.01
C ILE A 52 -7.20 -6.56 -1.77
N SER A 53 -5.98 -6.91 -2.15
CA SER A 53 -5.16 -6.20 -3.14
C SER A 53 -5.13 -6.94 -4.49
N ASP A 54 -4.55 -6.29 -5.49
CA ASP A 54 -4.17 -6.93 -6.77
C ASP A 54 -2.86 -7.72 -6.69
N GLY A 55 -2.21 -7.73 -5.52
CA GLY A 55 -0.93 -8.40 -5.27
C GLY A 55 0.31 -7.63 -5.76
N GLN A 56 0.16 -6.46 -6.40
CA GLN A 56 1.28 -5.64 -6.91
C GLN A 56 2.37 -6.44 -7.66
N VAL A 57 1.95 -7.37 -8.51
CA VAL A 57 2.82 -8.42 -9.07
C VAL A 57 3.77 -7.94 -10.18
N ARG A 58 3.71 -6.66 -10.57
CA ARG A 58 4.42 -6.12 -11.74
C ARG A 58 5.86 -5.68 -11.47
N GLY A 59 6.28 -5.65 -10.22
CA GLY A 59 7.61 -5.22 -9.80
C GLY A 59 7.64 -4.97 -8.31
N ASP A 60 8.75 -4.46 -7.80
CA ASP A 60 8.76 -3.98 -6.42
C ASP A 60 7.97 -2.67 -6.28
N MET A 61 7.69 -2.29 -5.02
CA MET A 61 6.86 -1.13 -4.70
C MET A 61 7.34 0.17 -5.35
N VAL A 62 8.64 0.35 -5.60
CA VAL A 62 9.18 1.56 -6.24
C VAL A 62 9.11 1.43 -7.76
N GLU A 63 9.57 0.29 -8.30
CA GLU A 63 9.64 0.04 -9.74
C GLU A 63 8.28 0.12 -10.45
N ILE A 64 7.19 -0.31 -9.78
CA ILE A 64 5.83 -0.19 -10.31
C ILE A 64 5.52 1.25 -10.75
N PHE A 65 6.02 2.25 -10.00
CA PHE A 65 5.76 3.66 -10.29
C PHE A 65 6.85 4.28 -11.16
N THR A 66 8.13 4.04 -10.87
CA THR A 66 9.21 4.68 -11.62
C THR A 66 9.28 4.22 -13.08
N SER A 67 8.83 3.00 -13.40
CA SER A 67 8.76 2.50 -14.78
C SER A 67 7.65 3.14 -15.64
N LYS A 68 6.75 3.92 -15.02
CA LYS A 68 5.55 4.49 -15.68
C LYS A 68 5.43 6.00 -15.57
N LEU A 69 6.05 6.60 -14.56
CA LEU A 69 6.12 8.06 -14.43
C LEU A 69 7.11 8.64 -15.45
N PHE A 70 6.73 9.76 -16.07
CA PHE A 70 7.69 10.53 -16.88
C PHE A 70 8.79 11.09 -15.98
N GLY A 71 9.98 11.31 -16.56
CA GLY A 71 11.15 11.84 -15.84
C GLY A 71 12.03 10.79 -15.19
N PHE A 72 11.61 9.52 -15.21
CA PHE A 72 12.41 8.39 -14.76
C PHE A 72 13.06 7.62 -15.92
N GLU A 73 14.32 7.24 -15.72
CA GLU A 73 15.00 6.16 -16.42
C GLU A 73 15.32 5.08 -15.38
N ASP A 74 14.52 4.01 -15.34
CA ASP A 74 14.54 2.99 -14.28
C ASP A 74 14.39 3.59 -12.87
N ARG A 75 15.48 3.63 -12.09
CA ARG A 75 15.55 4.23 -10.74
C ARG A 75 16.39 5.51 -10.72
N ARG A 76 16.53 6.18 -11.86
CA ARG A 76 17.18 7.49 -11.99
C ARG A 76 16.17 8.54 -12.41
N VAL A 77 16.22 9.71 -11.77
CA VAL A 77 15.43 10.87 -12.18
C VAL A 77 16.29 11.73 -13.09
N VAL A 78 15.91 11.82 -14.37
CA VAL A 78 16.67 12.52 -15.42
C VAL A 78 15.90 13.72 -16.00
N ASN A 79 14.62 13.85 -15.66
CA ASN A 79 13.79 14.98 -16.03
C ASN A 79 12.74 15.24 -14.95
N ARG A 80 11.97 16.31 -15.11
CA ARG A 80 10.85 16.63 -14.22
C ARG A 80 9.85 15.46 -14.19
N VAL A 81 9.48 15.04 -12.98
CA VAL A 81 8.54 13.95 -12.76
C VAL A 81 7.12 14.38 -13.08
N GLU A 82 6.46 13.67 -13.99
CA GLU A 82 5.07 13.94 -14.38
C GLU A 82 4.25 12.65 -14.53
N PHE A 83 2.95 12.77 -14.30
CA PHE A 83 2.00 11.71 -14.57
C PHE A 83 1.69 11.65 -16.07
N VAL A 84 1.78 10.45 -16.65
CA VAL A 84 1.46 10.21 -18.07
C VAL A 84 0.12 9.51 -18.21
N GLU A 85 -0.01 8.35 -17.55
CA GLU A 85 -1.19 7.49 -17.63
C GLU A 85 -1.39 6.73 -16.31
N PRO A 86 -2.60 6.20 -16.05
CA PRO A 86 -2.86 5.43 -14.84
C PRO A 86 -1.98 4.18 -14.75
N ILE A 87 -1.35 3.99 -13.60
CA ILE A 87 -0.32 2.96 -13.35
C ILE A 87 -0.96 1.66 -12.88
N THR A 88 -1.83 1.72 -11.87
CA THR A 88 -2.40 0.55 -11.19
C THR A 88 -3.84 0.24 -11.61
N LEU A 89 -4.50 1.17 -12.30
CA LEU A 89 -5.93 1.08 -12.65
C LEU A 89 -6.29 -0.23 -13.38
N LYS A 90 -5.47 -0.66 -14.34
CA LYS A 90 -5.74 -1.87 -15.14
C LYS A 90 -5.79 -3.12 -14.26
N ASP A 91 -4.88 -3.23 -13.30
CA ASP A 91 -4.75 -4.38 -12.41
C ASP A 91 -5.86 -4.38 -11.36
N ILE A 92 -6.16 -3.20 -10.78
CA ILE A 92 -7.30 -3.02 -9.88
C ILE A 92 -8.62 -3.46 -10.54
N LEU A 93 -8.87 -3.02 -11.78
CA LEU A 93 -10.08 -3.40 -12.52
C LEU A 93 -10.12 -4.91 -12.81
N TYR A 94 -8.97 -5.51 -13.09
CA TYR A 94 -8.86 -6.95 -13.32
C TYR A 94 -9.10 -7.75 -12.03
N ALA A 95 -8.47 -7.37 -10.92
CA ALA A 95 -8.67 -7.96 -9.61
C ALA A 95 -10.14 -7.86 -9.17
N LYS A 96 -10.74 -6.67 -9.32
CA LYS A 96 -12.16 -6.44 -9.01
C LYS A 96 -13.10 -7.30 -9.84
N LYS A 97 -12.79 -7.52 -11.13
CA LYS A 97 -13.57 -8.40 -12.02
C LYS A 97 -13.53 -9.86 -11.53
N ILE A 98 -12.39 -10.33 -11.06
CA ILE A 98 -12.23 -11.69 -10.51
C ILE A 98 -12.96 -11.79 -9.18
N ALA A 99 -12.74 -10.83 -8.26
CA ALA A 99 -13.39 -10.80 -6.96
C ALA A 99 -14.91 -10.85 -7.09
N LYS A 100 -15.51 -10.00 -7.94
CA LYS A 100 -16.96 -10.01 -8.20
C LYS A 100 -17.52 -11.36 -8.68
N LYS A 101 -16.71 -12.16 -9.39
CA LYS A 101 -17.12 -13.49 -9.86
C LYS A 101 -17.06 -14.55 -8.76
N LEU A 102 -16.11 -14.42 -7.84
CA LEU A 102 -15.85 -15.42 -6.80
C LEU A 102 -16.63 -15.11 -5.51
N ASN A 103 -16.62 -13.86 -5.06
CA ASN A 103 -17.34 -13.39 -3.90
C ASN A 103 -17.62 -11.87 -4.03
N SER A 104 -18.88 -11.50 -4.26
CA SER A 104 -19.28 -10.10 -4.49
C SER A 104 -19.19 -9.21 -3.26
N ASN A 105 -19.01 -9.78 -2.06
CA ASN A 105 -18.88 -9.02 -0.81
C ASN A 105 -17.43 -8.55 -0.56
N VAL A 106 -16.46 -9.09 -1.30
CA VAL A 106 -15.05 -8.73 -1.17
C VAL A 106 -14.77 -7.42 -1.90
N GLU A 107 -14.11 -6.49 -1.24
CA GLU A 107 -13.69 -5.22 -1.82
C GLU A 107 -12.22 -5.25 -2.23
N VAL A 108 -11.83 -4.32 -3.11
CA VAL A 108 -10.44 -4.14 -3.55
C VAL A 108 -9.95 -2.77 -3.09
N LYS A 109 -8.76 -2.70 -2.49
CA LYS A 109 -8.10 -1.44 -2.14
C LYS A 109 -7.14 -0.98 -3.23
N GLY A 110 -6.89 0.33 -3.28
CA GLY A 110 -5.82 0.91 -4.08
C GLY A 110 -4.56 1.04 -3.24
N ILE A 111 -3.38 0.86 -3.85
CA ILE A 111 -2.10 0.98 -3.16
C ILE A 111 -1.18 1.84 -4.02
N ILE A 112 -0.59 2.85 -3.42
CA ILE A 112 0.48 3.63 -4.03
C ILE A 112 1.70 3.65 -3.11
N THR A 113 2.89 3.59 -3.71
CA THR A 113 4.11 3.90 -2.95
C THR A 113 4.20 5.40 -2.77
N GLY A 114 4.39 5.84 -1.54
CA GLY A 114 4.37 7.25 -1.18
C GLY A 114 5.55 8.03 -1.76
N PRO A 115 5.37 9.35 -1.95
CA PRO A 115 6.35 10.20 -2.62
C PRO A 115 7.70 10.25 -1.91
N ASN A 116 7.72 10.16 -0.57
CA ASN A 116 8.98 10.17 0.16
C ASN A 116 9.74 8.86 -0.11
N THR A 117 9.07 7.72 0.01
CA THR A 117 9.70 6.41 -0.24
C THR A 117 10.27 6.30 -1.64
N ILE A 118 9.56 6.77 -2.66
CA ILE A 118 10.09 6.82 -4.04
C ILE A 118 11.33 7.72 -4.08
N ALA A 119 11.24 8.97 -3.61
CA ALA A 119 12.34 9.94 -3.71
C ALA A 119 13.62 9.54 -2.95
N TYR A 120 13.51 8.73 -1.90
CA TYR A 120 14.65 8.20 -1.15
C TYR A 120 15.19 6.88 -1.71
N SER A 121 14.46 6.23 -2.64
CA SER A 121 14.84 4.95 -3.23
C SER A 121 15.44 5.06 -4.65
N VAL A 122 15.61 6.29 -5.14
CA VAL A 122 16.08 6.59 -6.50
C VAL A 122 17.28 7.52 -6.48
N LYS A 123 18.06 7.48 -7.56
CA LYS A 123 19.14 8.44 -7.79
C LYS A 123 18.58 9.66 -8.52
N ASP A 124 18.74 10.82 -7.92
CA ASP A 124 18.27 12.09 -8.50
C ASP A 124 19.41 12.79 -9.25
N GLU A 125 19.23 13.03 -10.54
CA GLU A 125 20.19 13.73 -11.42
C GLU A 125 19.58 15.01 -12.04
N TYR A 126 18.35 15.37 -11.68
CA TYR A 126 17.63 16.50 -12.25
C TYR A 126 17.35 17.61 -11.23
N TYR A 127 16.82 17.26 -10.06
CA TYR A 127 16.40 18.28 -9.08
C TYR A 127 17.59 18.78 -8.26
N SER A 128 17.53 20.05 -7.85
CA SER A 128 18.55 20.66 -7.00
C SER A 128 18.42 20.27 -5.54
N ASN A 129 17.23 19.82 -5.12
CA ASN A 129 16.96 19.33 -3.77
C ASN A 129 15.87 18.25 -3.79
N LYS A 130 15.86 17.43 -2.73
CA LYS A 130 14.94 16.30 -2.61
C LYS A 130 13.48 16.71 -2.37
N GLU A 131 13.24 17.86 -1.74
CA GLU A 131 11.88 18.37 -1.49
C GLU A 131 11.12 18.63 -2.80
N GLU A 132 11.78 19.22 -3.80
CA GLU A 132 11.18 19.44 -5.12
C GLU A 132 10.80 18.12 -5.81
N LEU A 133 11.70 17.13 -5.77
CA LEU A 133 11.43 15.79 -6.29
C LEU A 133 10.22 15.16 -5.57
N ILE A 134 10.19 15.21 -4.24
CA ILE A 134 9.07 14.67 -3.43
C ILE A 134 7.74 15.32 -3.85
N PHE A 135 7.70 16.63 -4.04
CA PHE A 135 6.47 17.32 -4.40
C PHE A 135 6.01 17.05 -5.84
N ASP A 136 6.92 16.92 -6.80
CA ASP A 136 6.53 16.56 -8.16
C ASP A 136 6.08 15.09 -8.25
N ILE A 137 6.72 14.16 -7.52
CA ILE A 137 6.18 12.80 -7.35
C ILE A 137 4.79 12.84 -6.72
N ALA A 138 4.58 13.64 -5.66
CA ALA A 138 3.27 13.75 -5.00
C ALA A 138 2.17 14.28 -5.94
N LYS A 139 2.49 15.26 -6.81
CA LYS A 139 1.55 15.75 -7.83
C LYS A 139 1.23 14.66 -8.86
N ALA A 140 2.23 13.87 -9.27
CA ALA A 140 2.00 12.78 -10.20
C ALA A 140 1.14 11.67 -9.57
N LEU A 141 1.45 11.26 -8.34
CA LEU A 141 0.67 10.27 -7.59
C LEU A 141 -0.75 10.75 -7.26
N ARG A 142 -0.98 12.06 -7.10
CA ARG A 142 -2.34 12.61 -7.01
C ARG A 142 -3.18 12.24 -8.23
N ASN A 143 -2.61 12.33 -9.43
CA ASN A 143 -3.35 11.98 -10.66
C ASN A 143 -3.63 10.47 -10.72
N GLU A 144 -2.71 9.63 -10.26
CA GLU A 144 -2.95 8.20 -10.09
C GLU A 144 -4.12 7.94 -9.11
N VAL A 145 -4.10 8.59 -7.95
CA VAL A 145 -5.20 8.52 -6.97
C VAL A 145 -6.54 8.94 -7.58
N LEU A 146 -6.56 10.02 -8.36
CA LEU A 146 -7.78 10.47 -9.05
C LEU A 146 -8.28 9.44 -10.09
N ALA A 147 -7.37 8.73 -10.76
CA ALA A 147 -7.72 7.68 -11.72
C ALA A 147 -8.32 6.44 -11.04
N ILE A 148 -7.85 6.07 -9.84
CA ILE A 148 -8.25 4.81 -9.19
C ILE A 148 -9.37 4.97 -8.15
N LYS A 149 -9.57 6.16 -7.56
CA LYS A 149 -10.44 6.34 -6.38
C LYS A 149 -11.87 5.83 -6.54
N ASN A 150 -12.46 5.87 -7.73
CA ASN A 150 -13.84 5.43 -7.95
C ASN A 150 -13.96 3.90 -8.07
N HIS A 151 -12.84 3.18 -8.11
CA HIS A 151 -12.78 1.75 -8.34
C HIS A 151 -12.45 0.94 -7.08
N VAL A 152 -11.97 1.59 -6.03
CA VAL A 152 -11.47 0.97 -4.79
C VAL A 152 -12.22 1.45 -3.55
N SER A 153 -12.22 0.64 -2.49
CA SER A 153 -12.87 0.96 -1.21
C SER A 153 -12.11 2.05 -0.44
N TYR A 154 -10.79 1.86 -0.28
CA TYR A 154 -9.87 2.86 0.26
C TYR A 154 -8.54 2.84 -0.49
N ILE A 155 -7.70 3.86 -0.26
CA ILE A 155 -6.37 3.96 -0.87
C ILE A 155 -5.31 3.95 0.23
N GLN A 156 -4.35 3.05 0.11
CA GLN A 156 -3.18 2.97 0.98
C GLN A 156 -2.00 3.69 0.35
N ILE A 157 -1.27 4.45 1.15
CA ILE A 157 -0.01 5.10 0.77
C ILE A 157 1.10 4.46 1.60
N ASP A 158 2.03 3.79 0.93
CA ASP A 158 3.11 3.07 1.59
C ASP A 158 4.32 3.99 1.77
N GLU A 159 4.65 4.33 3.01
CA GLU A 159 5.74 5.23 3.38
C GLU A 159 6.73 4.60 4.38
N PRO A 160 7.32 3.42 4.09
CA PRO A 160 8.28 2.77 5.00
C PRO A 160 9.48 3.66 5.36
N ILE A 161 9.87 4.60 4.49
CA ILE A 161 11.00 5.51 4.72
C ILE A 161 10.84 6.37 5.97
N LEU A 162 9.60 6.65 6.40
CA LEU A 162 9.32 7.50 7.56
C LEU A 162 9.85 6.89 8.86
N SER A 163 9.98 5.56 8.93
CA SER A 163 10.54 4.86 10.11
C SER A 163 12.08 4.84 10.15
N VAL A 164 12.74 5.20 9.05
CA VAL A 164 14.21 5.10 8.92
C VAL A 164 14.93 6.27 9.62
N GLY A 165 14.23 7.40 9.85
CA GLY A 165 14.78 8.56 10.55
C GLY A 165 15.55 9.54 9.67
N ILE A 166 15.47 9.40 8.34
CA ILE A 166 16.13 10.29 7.37
C ILE A 166 15.15 11.19 6.59
N ALA A 167 13.85 10.94 6.73
CA ALA A 167 12.80 11.70 6.08
C ALA A 167 12.45 12.94 6.90
N ASP A 168 12.24 14.06 6.21
CA ASP A 168 11.68 15.27 6.81
C ASP A 168 10.15 15.15 6.92
N PHE A 169 9.63 15.15 8.14
CA PHE A 169 8.20 14.99 8.40
C PHE A 169 7.35 16.17 7.95
N GLU A 170 7.88 17.40 7.90
CA GLU A 170 7.14 18.55 7.39
C GLU A 170 6.97 18.45 5.88
N VAL A 171 8.04 18.11 5.18
CA VAL A 171 8.01 17.83 3.73
C VAL A 171 7.08 16.65 3.44
N ALA A 172 7.20 15.56 4.20
CA ALA A 172 6.37 14.38 4.01
C ALA A 172 4.87 14.69 4.18
N LYS A 173 4.48 15.41 5.24
CA LYS A 173 3.09 15.81 5.47
C LYS A 173 2.54 16.65 4.31
N ARG A 174 3.29 17.66 3.86
CA ARG A 174 2.91 18.51 2.71
C ARG A 174 2.75 17.69 1.43
N ALA A 175 3.61 16.71 1.20
CA ALA A 175 3.53 15.81 0.05
C ALA A 175 2.27 14.94 0.09
N ILE A 176 1.93 14.38 1.26
CA ILE A 176 0.70 13.60 1.43
C ILE A 176 -0.54 14.49 1.30
N ASP A 177 -0.51 15.72 1.81
CA ASP A 177 -1.60 16.69 1.62
C ASP A 177 -1.86 17.00 0.14
N ILE A 178 -0.82 17.11 -0.69
CA ILE A 178 -0.97 17.26 -2.15
C ILE A 178 -1.80 16.10 -2.71
N ILE A 179 -1.52 14.86 -2.29
CA ILE A 179 -2.20 13.67 -2.79
C ILE A 179 -3.66 13.64 -2.35
N VAL A 180 -3.95 13.84 -1.07
CA VAL A 180 -5.29 13.59 -0.50
C VAL A 180 -6.25 14.77 -0.56
N ARG A 181 -5.75 16.01 -0.69
CA ARG A 181 -6.55 17.25 -0.56
C ARG A 181 -7.79 17.26 -1.47
N GLY A 182 -8.95 17.50 -0.86
CA GLY A 182 -10.23 17.63 -1.56
C GLY A 182 -10.78 16.33 -2.15
N ILE A 183 -10.23 15.17 -1.75
CA ILE A 183 -10.71 13.86 -2.22
C ILE A 183 -11.57 13.22 -1.14
N ASN A 184 -12.87 13.03 -1.44
CA ASN A 184 -13.78 12.29 -0.57
C ASN A 184 -13.56 10.77 -0.72
N LYS A 185 -12.51 10.26 -0.09
CA LYS A 185 -12.14 8.84 -0.03
C LYS A 185 -11.36 8.59 1.27
N SER A 186 -11.48 7.40 1.85
CA SER A 186 -10.62 7.01 2.97
C SER A 186 -9.20 6.70 2.50
N PHE A 187 -8.22 7.27 3.20
CA PHE A 187 -6.81 7.00 2.99
C PHE A 187 -6.23 6.28 4.19
N GLY A 188 -5.39 5.28 3.94
CA GLY A 188 -4.53 4.66 4.92
C GLY A 188 -3.07 4.96 4.62
N MET A 189 -2.23 4.99 5.65
CA MET A 189 -0.78 5.06 5.48
C MET A 189 -0.15 3.83 6.12
N HIS A 190 0.62 3.10 5.33
CA HIS A 190 1.42 1.99 5.83
C HIS A 190 2.84 2.47 6.10
N VAL A 191 3.33 2.26 7.32
CA VAL A 191 4.73 2.48 7.69
C VAL A 191 5.22 1.25 8.44
N CYS A 192 6.09 0.46 7.80
CA CYS A 192 6.74 -0.67 8.45
C CYS A 192 7.90 -0.20 9.35
N GLY A 193 8.50 -1.09 10.12
CA GLY A 193 9.65 -0.79 10.96
C GLY A 193 9.30 -0.31 12.36
N LYS A 194 10.16 0.56 12.90
CA LYS A 194 10.07 1.07 14.28
C LYS A 194 9.27 2.37 14.28
N VAL A 195 8.02 2.32 14.73
CA VAL A 195 7.12 3.49 14.74
C VAL A 195 6.89 4.07 16.14
N TYR A 196 7.35 3.39 17.20
CA TYR A 196 7.14 3.79 18.59
C TYR A 196 7.69 5.19 18.97
N ASN A 197 8.68 5.67 18.22
CA ASN A 197 9.28 7.00 18.42
C ASN A 197 8.71 8.08 17.50
N ILE A 198 7.82 7.74 16.55
CA ILE A 198 7.33 8.67 15.52
C ILE A 198 5.80 8.74 15.42
N ILE A 199 5.08 8.13 16.38
CA ILE A 199 3.62 8.08 16.35
C ILE A 199 2.99 9.47 16.42
N ASP A 200 3.60 10.39 17.17
CA ASP A 200 3.07 11.75 17.33
C ASP A 200 3.10 12.50 15.99
N GLU A 201 4.14 12.33 15.19
CA GLU A 201 4.24 12.87 13.84
C GLU A 201 3.30 12.15 12.87
N LEU A 202 3.20 10.82 12.95
CA LEU A 202 2.30 10.02 12.10
C LEU A 202 0.81 10.38 12.31
N ASN A 203 0.44 10.74 13.53
CA ASN A 203 -0.90 11.20 13.87
C ASN A 203 -1.32 12.49 13.14
N GLU A 204 -0.35 13.31 12.72
CA GLU A 204 -0.61 14.61 12.07
C GLU A 204 -0.79 14.49 10.54
N PHE A 205 -0.59 13.31 9.93
CA PHE A 205 -0.88 13.13 8.52
C PHE A 205 -2.38 13.12 8.24
N ASN A 206 -2.79 13.68 7.09
CA ASN A 206 -4.19 13.73 6.66
C ASN A 206 -4.68 12.40 6.06
N VAL A 207 -4.60 11.33 6.86
CA VAL A 207 -5.09 9.99 6.57
C VAL A 207 -6.01 9.51 7.69
N SER A 208 -6.88 8.56 7.36
CA SER A 208 -7.87 7.99 8.27
C SER A 208 -7.42 6.72 8.98
N ILE A 209 -6.45 6.00 8.41
CA ILE A 209 -5.92 4.72 8.93
C ILE A 209 -4.38 4.81 9.00
N LEU A 210 -3.80 4.33 10.09
CA LEU A 210 -2.36 4.05 10.20
C LEU A 210 -2.16 2.54 10.32
N ASP A 211 -1.41 1.97 9.38
CA ASP A 211 -1.14 0.54 9.28
C ASP A 211 0.33 0.24 9.62
N HIS A 212 0.54 -0.59 10.64
CA HIS A 212 1.85 -0.86 11.22
C HIS A 212 2.05 -2.33 11.55
N GLU A 213 3.33 -2.73 11.63
CA GLU A 213 3.72 -4.07 12.02
C GLU A 213 3.77 -4.24 13.55
N PHE A 214 2.97 -5.15 14.11
CA PHE A 214 2.96 -5.46 15.55
C PHE A 214 3.49 -6.88 15.83
N ALA A 215 3.24 -7.84 14.94
CA ALA A 215 3.74 -9.20 15.06
C ALA A 215 5.27 -9.28 14.92
N SER A 216 5.84 -8.55 13.96
CA SER A 216 7.29 -8.52 13.73
C SER A 216 8.03 -7.52 14.63
N ASN A 217 7.33 -6.57 15.23
CA ASN A 217 7.89 -5.54 16.11
C ASN A 217 6.95 -5.23 17.27
N ARG A 218 7.03 -6.06 18.31
CA ARG A 218 6.18 -6.01 19.50
C ARG A 218 6.23 -4.67 20.25
N LYS A 219 7.35 -3.94 20.17
CA LYS A 219 7.48 -2.63 20.81
C LYS A 219 6.53 -1.59 20.21
N ASN A 220 6.09 -1.78 18.97
CA ASN A 220 5.09 -0.89 18.36
C ASN A 220 3.73 -0.93 19.09
N LEU A 221 3.44 -1.93 19.94
CA LEU A 221 2.23 -1.91 20.77
C LEU A 221 2.15 -0.68 21.69
N GLU A 222 3.30 -0.10 22.08
CA GLU A 222 3.40 1.13 22.88
C GLU A 222 2.84 2.38 22.18
N ILE A 223 2.48 2.30 20.89
CA ILE A 223 1.83 3.42 20.18
C ILE A 223 0.31 3.40 20.33
N LEU A 224 -0.26 2.26 20.71
CA LEU A 224 -1.71 2.04 20.64
C LEU A 224 -2.50 2.83 21.66
N ASP A 225 -1.86 3.37 22.70
CA ASP A 225 -2.44 4.27 23.70
C ASP A 225 -2.45 5.75 23.23
N ARG A 226 -1.62 6.09 22.24
CA ARG A 226 -1.43 7.45 21.70
C ARG A 226 -1.88 7.62 20.25
N ILE A 227 -2.18 6.54 19.55
CA ILE A 227 -2.65 6.59 18.16
C ILE A 227 -4.03 7.26 18.09
N LYS A 228 -4.18 8.24 17.20
CA LYS A 228 -5.39 9.08 17.05
C LYS A 228 -6.27 8.69 15.86
N LYS A 229 -5.92 7.61 15.16
CA LYS A 229 -6.50 7.18 13.87
C LYS A 229 -6.94 5.73 13.94
N LYS A 230 -7.70 5.26 12.94
CA LYS A 230 -8.00 3.83 12.80
C LYS A 230 -6.69 3.04 12.66
N VAL A 231 -6.64 1.84 13.23
CA VAL A 231 -5.42 1.03 13.25
C VAL A 231 -5.52 -0.09 12.23
N GLY A 232 -4.59 -0.13 11.27
CA GLY A 232 -4.21 -1.33 10.55
C GLY A 232 -3.27 -2.14 11.43
N PHE A 233 -3.76 -3.26 11.96
CA PHE A 233 -3.07 -4.03 12.98
C PHE A 233 -2.35 -5.24 12.36
N GLY A 234 -1.08 -5.05 11.97
CA GLY A 234 -0.23 -6.09 11.40
C GLY A 234 0.05 -7.23 12.38
N CYS A 235 -0.81 -8.26 12.33
CA CYS A 235 -0.81 -9.42 13.22
C CYS A 235 -0.15 -10.69 12.63
N VAL A 236 0.44 -10.58 11.43
CA VAL A 236 1.20 -11.64 10.77
C VAL A 236 2.63 -11.14 10.54
N ASN A 237 3.63 -11.98 10.83
CA ASN A 237 5.05 -11.67 10.71
C ASN A 237 5.63 -12.20 9.39
N THR A 238 5.69 -11.34 8.39
CA THR A 238 6.22 -11.66 7.06
C THR A 238 7.75 -11.79 7.00
N LYS A 239 8.47 -11.59 8.11
CA LYS A 239 9.95 -11.67 8.16
C LYS A 239 10.45 -13.08 8.46
N VAL A 240 9.56 -14.03 8.74
CA VAL A 240 9.91 -15.41 9.07
C VAL A 240 9.04 -16.38 8.27
N ASN A 241 9.57 -17.57 7.98
CA ASN A 241 8.84 -18.62 7.24
C ASN A 241 7.93 -19.48 8.14
N LYS A 242 7.93 -19.23 9.46
CA LYS A 242 7.05 -19.94 10.40
C LYS A 242 5.65 -19.35 10.29
N VAL A 243 4.68 -20.20 9.94
CA VAL A 243 3.25 -19.86 10.02
C VAL A 243 2.82 -19.78 11.48
N GLU A 244 2.20 -18.67 11.87
CA GLU A 244 1.65 -18.48 13.21
C GLU A 244 0.41 -19.35 13.45
N SER A 245 0.22 -19.79 14.69
CA SER A 245 -1.03 -20.42 15.09
C SER A 245 -2.16 -19.40 15.23
N VAL A 246 -3.40 -19.89 15.17
CA VAL A 246 -4.60 -19.07 15.40
C VAL A 246 -4.56 -18.43 16.79
N GLU A 247 -4.02 -19.13 17.79
CA GLU A 247 -3.88 -18.66 19.17
C GLU A 247 -2.84 -17.55 19.28
N GLU A 248 -1.71 -17.65 18.58
CA GLU A 248 -0.68 -16.60 18.53
C GLU A 248 -1.28 -15.30 17.96
N ILE A 249 -2.00 -15.37 16.84
CA ILE A 249 -2.67 -14.22 16.22
C ILE A 249 -3.75 -13.65 17.14
N LYS A 250 -4.64 -14.48 17.68
CA LYS A 250 -5.72 -14.03 18.59
C LYS A 250 -5.16 -13.40 19.87
N GLY A 251 -4.10 -13.95 20.42
CA GLY A 251 -3.42 -13.42 21.61
C GLY A 251 -2.89 -12.01 21.36
N LEU A 252 -2.19 -11.82 20.24
CA LEU A 252 -1.66 -10.52 19.81
C LEU A 252 -2.78 -9.49 19.59
N ILE A 253 -3.86 -9.87 18.89
CA ILE A 253 -5.01 -8.99 18.66
C ILE A 253 -5.66 -8.60 19.99
N LYS A 254 -5.89 -9.56 20.90
CA LYS A 254 -6.50 -9.30 22.21
C LYS A 254 -5.67 -8.31 23.02
N GLU A 255 -4.35 -8.47 23.04
CA GLU A 255 -3.45 -7.54 23.72
C GLU A 255 -3.53 -6.13 23.13
N GLY A 256 -3.52 -6.00 21.80
CA GLY A 256 -3.70 -4.71 21.14
C GLY A 256 -5.03 -4.04 21.49
N LEU A 257 -6.13 -4.82 21.53
CA LEU A 257 -7.46 -4.33 21.92
C LEU A 257 -7.51 -3.86 23.38
N GLU A 258 -6.85 -4.55 24.31
CA GLU A 258 -6.77 -4.11 25.71
C GLU A 258 -6.02 -2.78 25.86
N ILE A 259 -4.97 -2.53 25.05
CA ILE A 259 -4.26 -1.25 25.05
C ILE A 259 -5.15 -0.15 24.45
N ILE A 260 -5.77 -0.41 23.28
CA ILE A 260 -6.67 0.54 22.61
C ILE A 260 -7.87 0.90 23.48
N LYS A 261 -8.39 -0.02 24.30
CA LYS A 261 -9.50 0.26 25.21
C LYS A 261 -9.20 1.40 26.20
N ASN A 262 -7.93 1.60 26.53
CA ASN A 262 -7.46 2.68 27.40
C ASN A 262 -7.01 3.93 26.61
N ASN A 263 -7.13 3.94 25.28
CA ASN A 263 -6.75 5.06 24.44
C ASN A 263 -7.85 6.14 24.45
N ASN A 264 -7.51 7.32 24.96
CA ASN A 264 -8.46 8.44 25.10
C ASN A 264 -8.82 9.14 23.76
N PHE A 265 -8.09 8.86 22.67
CA PHE A 265 -8.31 9.45 21.35
C PHE A 265 -9.24 8.61 20.46
N ILE A 266 -9.35 7.30 20.72
CA ILE A 266 -10.20 6.38 19.96
C ILE A 266 -11.41 6.04 20.82
N SER A 267 -12.56 6.67 20.56
CA SER A 267 -13.81 6.31 21.26
C SER A 267 -14.17 4.84 21.02
N GLU A 268 -14.81 4.21 22.01
CA GLU A 268 -15.21 2.77 22.11
C GLU A 268 -15.96 2.14 20.92
N LYS A 269 -16.21 2.87 19.83
CA LYS A 269 -17.00 2.45 18.66
C LYS A 269 -16.18 2.07 17.42
N ILE A 270 -14.85 2.01 17.51
CA ILE A 270 -13.99 1.75 16.35
C ILE A 270 -13.19 0.47 16.59
N TYR A 271 -13.86 -0.69 16.44
CA TYR A 271 -13.25 -2.03 16.49
C TYR A 271 -13.54 -2.84 15.21
#